data_AF-X0QNH0-F1
#
_entry.id   AF-X0QNH0-F1
#
_cell.length_a   1.000
_cell.length_b   1.000
_cell.length_c   1.000
_cell.angle_alpha   90.00
_cell.angle_beta   90.00
_cell.angle_gamma   90.00
#
_symmetry.space_group_name_H-M   'P 1'
#
loop_
_entity.id
_entity.type
_entity.pdbx_description
1 polymer ?
#
loop_
_entity_poly.entity_id
_entity_poly.type
_entity_poly.pdbx_seq_one_letter_code
_entity_poly.pdbx_strand_id
1 'polypeptide(L)'
;MFEKNDEPVTAIAPLSGPYALAAFGDAIFSGNVNIGASRFAPLLASGLQNAYGNVYNSTADIFTANYADTQLPSLLSFGELVAANKLPDNALFEKDPENNPTLDLLPAPTVPFASIGFADDNYLIKTDFRTAYVADALQNPDSLIAMTGALPAANPQNNLRKALKANDLRGYVPKMPTLLCGGNQDPTVFYDLNTSSMAAIIQRSVAQNPALTVNVTVLDVDATTANDRPNTPNVQLIGQASMNQWNINSVVTSVQSNFVQNLQRVIDAGAQQGIPASVAVLGNYHGGLVSTACTQATREFFNQEFKPA
;
A
#
# COMPACT_ATOMS: atom_id res chain seq x y z
N MET A 1 20.27 -7.48 -9.78
CA MET A 1 21.70 -7.11 -9.70
C MET A 1 22.43 -8.10 -8.78
N PHE A 2 22.02 -8.24 -7.51
CA PHE A 2 22.59 -9.24 -6.58
C PHE A 2 22.47 -10.70 -7.07
N GLU A 3 21.27 -11.15 -7.46
CA GLU A 3 21.04 -12.53 -7.94
C GLU A 3 21.83 -12.87 -9.21
N LYS A 4 22.02 -11.89 -10.11
CA LYS A 4 22.82 -12.06 -11.34
C LYS A 4 24.32 -12.19 -11.04
N ASN A 5 24.77 -11.69 -9.90
CA ASN A 5 26.16 -11.63 -9.49
C ASN A 5 26.51 -12.65 -8.38
N ASP A 6 25.56 -13.49 -7.96
CA ASP A 6 25.69 -14.41 -6.81
C ASP A 6 26.12 -13.71 -5.50
N GLU A 7 25.72 -12.45 -5.34
CA GLU A 7 26.02 -11.67 -4.14
C GLU A 7 24.92 -11.90 -3.08
N PRO A 8 25.27 -12.19 -1.82
CA PRO A 8 24.29 -12.40 -0.78
C PRO A 8 23.56 -11.09 -0.43
N VAL A 9 22.24 -11.17 -0.31
CA VAL A 9 21.44 -10.06 0.25
C VAL A 9 21.63 -10.04 1.77
N THR A 10 22.39 -9.06 2.26
CA THR A 10 22.75 -8.93 3.69
C THR A 10 21.74 -8.11 4.50
N ALA A 11 20.87 -7.35 3.84
CA ALA A 11 19.87 -6.51 4.47
C ALA A 11 18.78 -6.10 3.46
N ILE A 12 17.57 -5.80 3.95
CA ILE A 12 16.48 -5.22 3.13
C ILE A 12 15.76 -4.09 3.88
N ALA A 13 15.26 -3.11 3.13
CA ALA A 13 14.50 -1.99 3.66
C ALA A 13 13.25 -1.70 2.81
N PRO A 14 12.19 -2.50 2.88
CA PRO A 14 10.94 -2.19 2.21
C PRO A 14 10.29 -0.92 2.79
N LEU A 15 9.93 0.02 1.92
CA LEU A 15 9.40 1.33 2.29
C LEU A 15 7.99 1.52 1.71
N SER A 16 6.99 1.69 2.57
CA SER A 16 5.57 1.87 2.21
C SER A 16 5.07 0.90 1.14
N GLY A 17 5.46 -0.38 1.22
CA GLY A 17 5.07 -1.37 0.23
C GLY A 17 3.66 -1.91 0.46
N PRO A 18 2.89 -2.20 -0.61
CA PRO A 18 1.61 -2.88 -0.51
C PRO A 18 1.80 -4.40 -0.28
N TYR A 19 2.39 -4.78 0.87
CA TYR A 19 2.76 -6.17 1.18
C TYR A 19 1.55 -7.10 1.18
N ALA A 20 0.40 -6.61 1.62
CA ALA A 20 -0.86 -7.32 1.68
C ALA A 20 -1.67 -7.10 0.39
N LEU A 21 -1.03 -7.29 -0.77
CA LEU A 21 -1.55 -6.85 -2.06
C LEU A 21 -2.97 -7.36 -2.39
N ALA A 22 -3.29 -8.60 -2.02
CA ALA A 22 -4.63 -9.15 -2.25
C ALA A 22 -5.69 -8.48 -1.37
N ALA A 23 -5.41 -8.31 -0.07
CA ALA A 23 -6.30 -7.59 0.84
C ALA A 23 -6.43 -6.11 0.46
N PHE A 24 -5.34 -5.50 -0.04
CA PHE A 24 -5.36 -4.11 -0.47
C PHE A 24 -6.21 -3.92 -1.72
N GLY A 25 -6.14 -4.84 -2.68
CA GLY A 25 -7.08 -4.89 -3.80
C GLY A 25 -8.53 -5.02 -3.32
N ASP A 26 -8.82 -5.97 -2.41
CA ASP A 26 -10.17 -6.16 -1.88
C ASP A 26 -10.69 -4.90 -1.16
N ALA A 27 -9.84 -4.21 -0.39
CA ALA A 27 -10.19 -2.95 0.27
C ALA A 27 -10.53 -1.83 -0.73
N ILE A 28 -9.72 -1.66 -1.78
CA ILE A 28 -9.95 -0.66 -2.83
C ILE A 28 -11.26 -0.97 -3.57
N PHE A 29 -11.45 -2.19 -4.08
CA PHE A 29 -12.64 -2.58 -4.84
C PHE A 29 -13.93 -2.54 -4.02
N SER A 30 -13.82 -2.74 -2.70
CA SER A 30 -14.92 -2.56 -1.74
C SER A 30 -15.23 -1.09 -1.42
N GLY A 31 -14.42 -0.16 -1.91
CA GLY A 31 -14.71 1.28 -1.89
C GLY A 31 -13.76 2.14 -1.07
N ASN A 32 -12.77 1.56 -0.38
CA ASN A 32 -11.67 2.32 0.23
C ASN A 32 -10.64 2.72 -0.83
N VAL A 33 -11.06 3.54 -1.79
CA VAL A 33 -10.22 3.95 -2.92
C VAL A 33 -9.06 4.80 -2.40
N ASN A 34 -7.83 4.34 -2.69
CA ASN A 34 -6.61 5.02 -2.30
C ASN A 34 -6.26 6.17 -3.26
N ILE A 35 -5.45 7.11 -2.81
CA ILE A 35 -4.98 8.21 -3.66
C ILE A 35 -4.06 7.67 -4.75
N GLY A 36 -4.35 8.07 -5.98
CA GLY A 36 -3.67 7.58 -7.17
C GLY A 36 -4.18 6.23 -7.68
N ALA A 37 -5.31 5.70 -7.21
CA ALA A 37 -5.81 4.42 -7.74
C ALA A 37 -5.99 4.43 -9.27
N SER A 38 -6.46 5.54 -9.84
CA SER A 38 -6.63 5.78 -11.29
C SER A 38 -5.33 5.67 -12.11
N ARG A 39 -4.17 5.96 -11.49
CA ARG A 39 -2.84 5.78 -12.12
C ARG A 39 -2.26 4.39 -11.88
N PHE A 40 -2.46 3.81 -10.71
CA PHE A 40 -1.84 2.53 -10.34
C PHE A 40 -2.58 1.33 -10.92
N ALA A 41 -3.92 1.34 -10.93
CA ALA A 41 -4.73 0.23 -11.41
C ALA A 41 -4.38 -0.20 -12.85
N PRO A 42 -4.24 0.69 -13.84
CA PRO A 42 -3.94 0.27 -15.20
C PRO A 42 -2.48 -0.17 -15.39
N LEU A 43 -1.53 0.43 -14.66
CA LEU A 43 -0.14 -0.05 -14.62
C LEU A 43 -0.05 -1.47 -14.04
N LEU A 44 -0.76 -1.72 -12.93
CA LEU A 44 -0.80 -3.01 -12.27
C LEU A 44 -1.51 -4.06 -13.15
N ALA A 45 -2.67 -3.73 -13.73
CA ALA A 45 -3.40 -4.63 -14.61
C ALA A 45 -2.55 -5.04 -15.83
N SER A 46 -1.89 -4.09 -16.49
CA SER A 46 -0.99 -4.38 -17.62
C SER A 46 0.24 -5.19 -17.20
N GLY A 47 0.86 -4.87 -16.06
CA GLY A 47 1.99 -5.63 -15.52
C GLY A 47 1.61 -7.08 -15.19
N LEU A 48 0.47 -7.29 -14.54
CA LEU A 48 -0.04 -8.62 -14.21
C LEU A 48 -0.50 -9.37 -15.47
N GLN A 49 -1.10 -8.69 -16.46
CA GLN A 49 -1.42 -9.31 -17.74
C GLN A 49 -0.16 -9.81 -18.45
N ASN A 50 0.91 -9.01 -18.47
CA ASN A 50 2.19 -9.44 -19.05
C ASN A 50 2.82 -10.63 -18.30
N ALA A 51 2.62 -10.71 -16.98
CA ALA A 51 3.17 -11.80 -16.17
C ALA A 51 2.37 -13.11 -16.27
N TYR A 52 1.04 -13.04 -16.31
CA TYR A 52 0.15 -14.20 -16.17
C TYR A 52 -0.66 -14.53 -17.42
N GLY A 53 -0.81 -13.58 -18.36
CA GLY A 53 -1.49 -13.78 -19.63
C GLY A 53 -3.01 -13.93 -19.57
N ASN A 54 -3.62 -13.87 -18.39
CA ASN A 54 -5.03 -14.21 -18.19
C ASN A 54 -5.80 -13.24 -17.28
N VAL A 55 -5.27 -12.04 -17.02
CA VAL A 55 -5.98 -11.03 -16.21
C VAL A 55 -7.18 -10.49 -16.97
N TYR A 56 -7.04 -10.27 -18.28
CA TYR A 56 -8.10 -9.86 -19.19
C TYR A 56 -7.84 -10.42 -20.61
N ASN A 57 -8.87 -10.47 -21.46
CA ASN A 57 -8.69 -10.76 -22.89
C ASN A 57 -8.43 -9.48 -23.68
N SER A 58 -9.09 -8.38 -23.28
CA SER A 58 -8.89 -7.03 -23.79
C SER A 58 -8.94 -6.02 -22.64
N THR A 59 -8.25 -4.89 -22.78
CA THR A 59 -8.34 -3.78 -21.82
C THR A 59 -9.77 -3.27 -21.64
N ALA A 60 -10.62 -3.42 -22.67
CA ALA A 60 -12.05 -3.10 -22.62
C ALA A 60 -12.90 -4.03 -21.72
N ASP A 61 -12.32 -5.13 -21.23
CA ASP A 61 -12.95 -5.99 -20.21
C ASP A 61 -12.93 -5.31 -18.83
N ILE A 62 -11.91 -4.47 -18.57
CA ILE A 62 -11.67 -3.84 -17.28
C ILE A 62 -12.02 -2.36 -17.31
N PHE A 63 -11.55 -1.63 -18.33
CA PHE A 63 -11.63 -0.18 -18.38
C PHE A 63 -12.82 0.32 -19.20
N THR A 64 -13.41 1.44 -18.78
CA THR A 64 -14.48 2.11 -19.51
C THR A 64 -13.98 2.57 -20.90
N ALA A 65 -14.90 2.77 -21.84
CA ALA A 65 -14.57 3.04 -23.24
C ALA A 65 -13.63 4.26 -23.43
N ASN A 66 -13.74 5.27 -22.56
CA ASN A 66 -12.89 6.47 -22.61
C ASN A 66 -11.40 6.15 -22.37
N TYR A 67 -11.11 5.05 -21.67
CA TYR A 67 -9.77 4.75 -21.16
C TYR A 67 -9.21 3.40 -21.59
N ALA A 68 -10.02 2.54 -22.23
CA ALA A 68 -9.62 1.20 -22.65
C ALA A 68 -8.42 1.19 -23.62
N ASP A 69 -8.27 2.22 -24.46
CA ASP A 69 -7.17 2.31 -25.43
C ASP A 69 -5.92 3.01 -24.85
N THR A 70 -5.95 3.44 -23.59
CA THR A 70 -4.82 4.12 -22.96
C THR A 70 -3.64 3.17 -22.76
N GLN A 71 -2.55 3.45 -23.46
CA GLN A 71 -1.32 2.66 -23.39
C GLN A 71 -0.48 3.07 -22.19
N LEU A 72 -0.20 2.12 -21.30
CA LEU A 72 0.71 2.29 -20.17
C LEU A 72 1.74 1.14 -20.12
N PRO A 73 3.00 1.42 -19.74
CA PRO A 73 3.53 2.72 -19.33
C PRO A 73 3.62 3.74 -20.49
N SER A 74 3.54 5.03 -20.16
CA SER A 74 3.59 6.14 -21.12
C SER A 74 4.78 7.06 -20.82
N LEU A 75 5.25 7.78 -21.83
CA LEU A 75 6.21 8.89 -21.66
C LEU A 75 5.53 10.17 -21.15
N LEU A 76 4.20 10.26 -21.25
CA LEU A 76 3.43 11.34 -20.64
C LEU A 76 3.37 11.17 -19.12
N SER A 77 3.48 12.28 -18.41
CA SER A 77 3.17 12.34 -16.99
C SER A 77 1.69 12.03 -16.75
N PHE A 78 1.35 11.68 -15.51
CA PHE A 78 -0.06 11.44 -15.15
C PHE A 78 -0.94 12.66 -15.40
N GLY A 79 -0.47 13.87 -15.05
CA GLY A 79 -1.21 15.11 -15.30
C GLY A 79 -1.47 15.36 -16.79
N GLU A 80 -0.52 15.03 -17.66
CA GLU A 80 -0.70 15.11 -19.11
C GLU A 80 -1.70 14.07 -19.64
N LEU A 81 -1.71 12.85 -19.08
CA LEU A 81 -2.72 11.84 -19.41
C LEU A 81 -4.12 12.28 -19.00
N VAL A 82 -4.28 12.88 -17.82
CA VAL A 82 -5.56 13.45 -17.36
C VAL A 82 -5.97 14.61 -18.26
N ALA A 83 -5.08 15.55 -18.55
CA ALA A 83 -5.35 16.69 -19.43
C ALA A 83 -5.72 16.26 -20.87
N ALA A 84 -5.16 15.15 -21.35
CA ALA A 84 -5.48 14.54 -22.65
C ALA A 84 -6.72 13.63 -22.62
N ASN A 85 -7.45 13.58 -21.49
CA ASN A 85 -8.60 12.70 -21.27
C ASN A 85 -8.30 11.21 -21.50
N LYS A 86 -7.07 10.78 -21.18
CA LYS A 86 -6.62 9.38 -21.26
C LYS A 86 -6.71 8.63 -19.95
N LEU A 87 -6.81 9.33 -18.83
CA LEU A 87 -7.13 8.77 -17.52
C LEU A 87 -8.03 9.75 -16.74
N PRO A 88 -8.89 9.28 -15.84
CA PRO A 88 -9.54 10.15 -14.87
C PRO A 88 -8.52 10.55 -13.80
N ASP A 89 -8.71 11.73 -13.20
CA ASP A 89 -7.82 12.22 -12.15
C ASP A 89 -7.85 11.30 -10.92
N ASN A 90 -9.04 11.05 -10.35
CA ASN A 90 -9.18 10.21 -9.15
C ASN A 90 -10.25 9.11 -9.26
N ALA A 91 -11.27 9.33 -10.08
CA ALA A 91 -12.44 8.45 -10.16
C ALA A 91 -12.09 7.06 -10.71
N LEU A 92 -12.02 6.08 -9.81
CA LEU A 92 -11.78 4.69 -10.15
C LEU A 92 -13.08 3.98 -10.51
N PHE A 93 -14.18 4.28 -9.82
CA PHE A 93 -15.46 3.57 -9.96
C PHE A 93 -16.63 4.51 -10.22
N GLU A 94 -17.68 3.94 -10.79
CA GLU A 94 -19.01 4.56 -10.85
C GLU A 94 -19.53 4.85 -9.44
N LYS A 95 -20.10 6.03 -9.28
CA LYS A 95 -20.84 6.41 -8.08
C LYS A 95 -22.27 5.88 -8.16
N ASP A 96 -22.71 5.21 -7.10
CA ASP A 96 -24.09 4.74 -6.90
C ASP A 96 -24.71 4.02 -8.13
N PRO A 97 -24.06 2.94 -8.64
CA PRO A 97 -24.52 2.23 -9.84
C PRO A 97 -25.93 1.65 -9.67
N GLU A 98 -26.82 1.92 -10.62
CA GLU A 98 -28.20 1.46 -10.56
C GLU A 98 -28.30 -0.08 -10.65
N ASN A 99 -29.22 -0.66 -9.87
CA ASN A 99 -29.58 -2.08 -9.91
C ASN A 99 -28.40 -3.04 -9.67
N ASN A 100 -27.47 -2.68 -8.78
CA ASN A 100 -26.30 -3.50 -8.47
C ASN A 100 -26.32 -4.05 -7.02
N PRO A 101 -27.09 -5.13 -6.75
CA PRO A 101 -27.26 -5.65 -5.40
C PRO A 101 -25.97 -6.19 -4.77
N THR A 102 -24.91 -6.43 -5.55
CA THR A 102 -23.61 -6.85 -5.00
C THR A 102 -22.87 -5.66 -4.41
N LEU A 103 -22.86 -4.52 -5.11
CA LEU A 103 -22.20 -3.31 -4.64
C LEU A 103 -23.01 -2.62 -3.53
N ASP A 104 -24.34 -2.75 -3.54
CA ASP A 104 -25.23 -2.23 -2.49
C ASP A 104 -24.98 -2.87 -1.10
N LEU A 105 -24.35 -4.05 -1.06
CA LEU A 105 -24.00 -4.74 0.19
C LEU A 105 -22.72 -4.19 0.83
N LEU A 106 -21.95 -3.37 0.12
CA LEU A 106 -20.68 -2.88 0.61
C LEU A 106 -20.89 -1.86 1.74
N PRO A 107 -20.10 -1.93 2.82
CA PRO A 107 -20.13 -0.90 3.85
C PRO A 107 -19.64 0.44 3.28
N ALA A 108 -20.02 1.52 3.94
CA ALA A 108 -19.46 2.83 3.63
C ALA A 108 -17.92 2.81 3.75
N PRO A 109 -17.18 3.50 2.86
CA PRO A 109 -15.74 3.60 2.97
C PRO A 109 -15.31 4.17 4.34
N THR A 110 -14.23 3.63 4.88
CA THR A 110 -13.67 4.01 6.18
C THR A 110 -12.56 5.06 6.06
N VAL A 111 -12.02 5.27 4.86
CA VAL A 111 -11.00 6.30 4.60
C VAL A 111 -11.64 7.62 4.15
N PRO A 112 -11.24 8.78 4.71
CA PRO A 112 -11.98 10.05 4.54
C PRO A 112 -11.91 10.64 3.13
N PHE A 113 -10.96 10.19 2.31
CA PHE A 113 -10.76 10.62 0.92
C PHE A 113 -11.34 9.64 -0.11
N ALA A 114 -11.99 8.56 0.30
CA ALA A 114 -12.51 7.56 -0.64
C ALA A 114 -13.48 8.16 -1.68
N SER A 115 -14.25 9.20 -1.31
CA SER A 115 -15.29 9.79 -2.14
C SER A 115 -14.78 10.38 -3.45
N ILE A 116 -13.54 10.88 -3.52
CA ILE A 116 -12.95 11.38 -4.77
C ILE A 116 -12.59 10.24 -5.75
N GLY A 117 -12.62 9.00 -5.27
CA GLY A 117 -12.48 7.78 -6.06
C GLY A 117 -13.73 7.40 -6.86
N PHE A 118 -14.80 8.18 -6.79
CA PHE A 118 -16.08 7.90 -7.43
C PHE A 118 -16.56 9.07 -8.30
N ALA A 119 -17.17 8.76 -9.43
CA ALA A 119 -17.84 9.74 -10.30
C ALA A 119 -19.03 9.08 -11.01
N ASP A 120 -20.02 9.89 -11.42
CA ASP A 120 -21.23 9.38 -12.07
C ASP A 120 -20.91 8.82 -13.48
N ASP A 121 -20.22 9.59 -14.34
CA ASP A 121 -20.03 9.21 -15.76
C ASP A 121 -18.56 9.08 -16.22
N ASN A 122 -17.59 9.52 -15.39
CA ASN A 122 -16.19 9.65 -15.79
C ASN A 122 -15.24 8.91 -14.84
N TYR A 123 -15.27 7.58 -14.91
CA TYR A 123 -14.53 6.69 -14.03
C TYR A 123 -13.76 5.60 -14.82
N LEU A 124 -12.75 5.02 -14.19
CA LEU A 124 -11.79 4.16 -14.88
C LEU A 124 -12.28 2.72 -15.10
N ILE A 125 -12.70 2.03 -14.04
CA ILE A 125 -13.02 0.60 -14.03
C ILE A 125 -14.51 0.42 -14.31
N LYS A 126 -14.85 -0.47 -15.25
CA LYS A 126 -16.25 -0.83 -15.56
C LYS A 126 -16.94 -1.40 -14.33
N THR A 127 -18.18 -0.98 -14.12
CA THR A 127 -19.02 -1.43 -13.00
C THR A 127 -19.21 -2.95 -13.00
N ASP A 128 -19.43 -3.58 -14.15
CA ASP A 128 -19.54 -5.04 -14.24
C ASP A 128 -18.26 -5.76 -13.79
N PHE A 129 -17.09 -5.23 -14.13
CA PHE A 129 -15.81 -5.80 -13.70
C PHE A 129 -15.63 -5.66 -12.18
N ARG A 130 -15.91 -4.48 -11.63
CA ARG A 130 -15.90 -4.25 -10.17
C ARG A 130 -16.87 -5.19 -9.47
N THR A 131 -18.07 -5.36 -10.02
CA THR A 131 -19.11 -6.24 -9.48
C THR A 131 -18.65 -7.68 -9.43
N ALA A 132 -18.08 -8.21 -10.52
CA ALA A 132 -17.53 -9.56 -10.55
C ALA A 132 -16.35 -9.76 -9.59
N TYR A 133 -15.49 -8.74 -9.45
CA TYR A 133 -14.41 -8.75 -8.46
C TYR A 133 -14.98 -8.83 -7.04
N VAL A 134 -15.92 -7.95 -6.69
CA VAL A 134 -16.52 -7.88 -5.34
C VAL A 134 -17.33 -9.13 -5.02
N ALA A 135 -18.08 -9.67 -5.98
CA ALA A 135 -18.81 -10.93 -5.80
C ALA A 135 -17.87 -12.07 -5.41
N ASP A 136 -16.71 -12.18 -6.07
CA ASP A 136 -15.68 -13.15 -5.70
C ASP A 136 -15.05 -12.84 -4.33
N ALA A 137 -14.86 -11.57 -3.98
CA ALA A 137 -14.35 -11.19 -2.66
C ALA A 137 -15.31 -11.54 -1.52
N LEU A 138 -16.62 -11.40 -1.73
CA LEU A 138 -17.63 -11.81 -0.76
C LEU A 138 -17.73 -13.34 -0.61
N GLN A 139 -17.62 -14.09 -1.72
CA GLN A 139 -17.70 -15.55 -1.71
C GLN A 139 -16.40 -16.22 -1.24
N ASN A 140 -15.26 -15.64 -1.59
CA ASN A 140 -13.92 -16.14 -1.27
C ASN A 140 -13.14 -15.02 -0.56
N PRO A 141 -13.45 -14.73 0.71
CA PRO A 141 -12.88 -13.58 1.40
C PRO A 141 -11.41 -13.76 1.72
N ASP A 142 -10.67 -12.64 1.62
CA ASP A 142 -9.36 -12.52 2.25
C ASP A 142 -9.51 -12.64 3.78
N SER A 143 -8.72 -13.50 4.41
CA SER A 143 -8.90 -13.79 5.83
C SER A 143 -8.55 -12.61 6.74
N LEU A 144 -7.70 -11.68 6.28
CA LEU A 144 -7.42 -10.43 6.99
C LEU A 144 -8.63 -9.50 6.97
N ILE A 145 -9.26 -9.33 5.80
CA ILE A 145 -10.46 -8.49 5.63
C ILE A 145 -11.64 -9.08 6.41
N ALA A 146 -11.83 -10.40 6.35
CA ALA A 146 -12.89 -11.08 7.09
C ALA A 146 -12.61 -11.29 8.58
N MET A 147 -11.44 -10.86 9.08
CA MET A 147 -11.00 -11.06 10.47
C MET A 147 -10.99 -12.53 10.92
N THR A 148 -10.83 -13.47 9.99
CA THR A 148 -10.78 -14.92 10.25
C THR A 148 -9.36 -15.48 10.24
N GLY A 149 -8.38 -14.65 9.84
CA GLY A 149 -6.98 -15.03 9.73
C GLY A 149 -6.14 -13.87 9.23
N ALA A 150 -5.00 -14.18 8.60
CA ALA A 150 -4.07 -13.15 8.14
C ALA A 150 -3.60 -13.34 6.69
N LEU A 151 -3.97 -14.46 6.06
CA LEU A 151 -3.51 -14.82 4.73
C LEU A 151 -4.54 -14.46 3.65
N PRO A 152 -4.11 -14.34 2.39
CA PRO A 152 -5.02 -14.14 1.26
C PRO A 152 -6.11 -15.21 1.16
N ALA A 153 -7.18 -14.88 0.42
CA ALA A 153 -8.27 -15.80 0.11
C ALA A 153 -7.74 -17.16 -0.38
N ALA A 154 -8.30 -18.27 0.13
CA ALA A 154 -7.80 -19.61 -0.20
C ALA A 154 -8.00 -19.95 -1.70
N ASN A 155 -9.13 -19.55 -2.29
CA ASN A 155 -9.49 -19.90 -3.66
C ASN A 155 -10.20 -18.73 -4.40
N PRO A 156 -9.53 -17.58 -4.64
CA PRO A 156 -10.13 -16.51 -5.42
C PRO A 156 -10.42 -16.98 -6.85
N GLN A 157 -11.57 -16.60 -7.40
CA GLN A 157 -12.00 -16.98 -8.75
C GLN A 157 -11.68 -15.91 -9.80
N ASN A 158 -11.76 -14.62 -9.45
CA ASN A 158 -11.44 -13.52 -10.35
C ASN A 158 -9.93 -13.56 -10.70
N ASN A 159 -9.59 -13.43 -11.99
CA ASN A 159 -8.19 -13.59 -12.43
C ASN A 159 -7.28 -12.46 -11.93
N LEU A 160 -7.79 -11.24 -11.77
CA LEU A 160 -7.06 -10.17 -11.10
C LEU A 160 -6.81 -10.55 -9.64
N ARG A 161 -7.81 -11.05 -8.90
CA ARG A 161 -7.63 -11.51 -7.50
C ARG A 161 -6.62 -12.64 -7.37
N LYS A 162 -6.62 -13.60 -8.30
CA LYS A 162 -5.60 -14.67 -8.37
C LYS A 162 -4.20 -14.09 -8.57
N ALA A 163 -4.05 -13.14 -9.48
CA ALA A 163 -2.77 -12.49 -9.75
C ALA A 163 -2.29 -11.63 -8.56
N LEU A 164 -3.18 -10.90 -7.89
CA LEU A 164 -2.87 -10.15 -6.67
C LEU A 164 -2.42 -11.10 -5.54
N LYS A 165 -3.14 -12.21 -5.33
CA LYS A 165 -2.74 -13.26 -4.38
C LYS A 165 -1.36 -13.83 -4.68
N ALA A 166 -1.05 -14.09 -5.95
CA ALA A 166 0.25 -14.64 -6.36
C ALA A 166 1.43 -13.68 -6.08
N ASN A 167 1.16 -12.39 -5.90
CA ASN A 167 2.14 -11.35 -5.58
C ASN A 167 2.01 -10.82 -4.14
N ASP A 168 1.17 -11.45 -3.31
CA ASP A 168 0.99 -11.06 -1.92
C ASP A 168 2.16 -11.58 -1.08
N LEU A 169 2.73 -10.70 -0.25
CA LEU A 169 3.94 -10.97 0.51
C LEU A 169 3.66 -11.44 1.95
N ARG A 170 2.39 -11.56 2.36
CA ARG A 170 1.97 -11.99 3.73
C ARG A 170 2.33 -13.44 4.09
N GLY A 171 3.09 -14.15 3.28
CA GLY A 171 3.69 -15.46 3.62
C GLY A 171 5.20 -15.42 3.83
N TYR A 172 5.85 -14.29 3.58
CA TYR A 172 7.31 -14.17 3.64
C TYR A 172 7.79 -13.86 5.07
N VAL A 173 8.78 -14.61 5.54
CA VAL A 173 9.52 -14.30 6.78
C VAL A 173 10.94 -13.94 6.39
N PRO A 174 11.39 -12.68 6.61
CA PRO A 174 12.73 -12.26 6.25
C PRO A 174 13.82 -13.07 6.95
N LYS A 175 14.88 -13.40 6.21
CA LYS A 175 16.06 -14.15 6.69
C LYS A 175 17.30 -13.27 6.91
N MET A 176 17.12 -11.96 6.78
CA MET A 176 18.16 -10.95 6.91
C MET A 176 17.63 -9.76 7.73
N PRO A 177 18.52 -8.94 8.31
CA PRO A 177 18.13 -7.66 8.90
C PRO A 177 17.20 -6.87 8.00
N THR A 178 16.03 -6.53 8.53
CA THR A 178 14.93 -5.92 7.78
C THR A 178 14.42 -4.69 8.51
N LEU A 179 14.31 -3.57 7.80
CA LEU A 179 13.56 -2.41 8.24
C LEU A 179 12.28 -2.29 7.40
N LEU A 180 11.12 -2.58 8.00
CA LEU A 180 9.83 -2.23 7.42
C LEU A 180 9.47 -0.81 7.85
N CYS A 181 9.37 0.13 6.91
CA CYS A 181 9.06 1.51 7.25
C CYS A 181 7.87 2.04 6.45
N GLY A 182 7.02 2.84 7.08
CA GLY A 182 5.88 3.52 6.45
C GLY A 182 5.30 4.58 7.38
N GLY A 183 4.18 5.21 7.00
CA GLY A 183 3.48 6.19 7.85
C GLY A 183 2.01 5.83 8.01
N ASN A 184 1.47 5.88 9.23
CA ASN A 184 0.11 5.40 9.50
C ASN A 184 -1.04 6.17 8.85
N GLN A 185 -0.81 7.40 8.36
CA GLN A 185 -1.80 8.19 7.62
C GLN A 185 -1.61 8.09 6.09
N ASP A 186 -0.84 7.12 5.60
CA ASP A 186 -0.54 7.01 4.17
C ASP A 186 -1.80 6.77 3.33
N PRO A 187 -2.20 7.74 2.48
CA PRO A 187 -3.43 7.65 1.72
C PRO A 187 -3.26 6.84 0.42
N THR A 188 -2.02 6.50 0.07
CA THR A 188 -1.68 5.77 -1.15
C THR A 188 -1.47 4.29 -0.87
N VAL A 189 -0.81 3.94 0.24
CA VAL A 189 -0.62 2.55 0.68
C VAL A 189 -0.97 2.43 2.15
N PHE A 190 -2.14 1.89 2.45
CA PHE A 190 -2.67 1.87 3.82
C PHE A 190 -1.76 1.09 4.75
N TYR A 191 -1.16 1.80 5.71
CA TYR A 191 -0.12 1.28 6.59
C TYR A 191 -0.57 0.07 7.39
N ASP A 192 -1.75 0.12 8.00
CA ASP A 192 -2.20 -0.98 8.86
C ASP A 192 -2.55 -2.24 8.08
N LEU A 193 -3.17 -2.06 6.93
CA LEU A 193 -3.51 -3.18 6.06
C LEU A 193 -2.25 -3.86 5.51
N ASN A 194 -1.17 -3.12 5.31
CA ASN A 194 0.07 -3.61 4.72
C ASN A 194 1.18 -3.86 5.75
N THR A 195 1.80 -2.81 6.28
CA THR A 195 2.94 -2.88 7.21
C THR A 195 2.57 -3.53 8.53
N SER A 196 1.50 -3.07 9.20
CA SER A 196 1.12 -3.61 10.51
C SER A 196 0.67 -5.07 10.42
N SER A 197 -0.08 -5.44 9.37
CA SER A 197 -0.50 -6.83 9.16
C SER A 197 0.69 -7.75 8.90
N MET A 198 1.65 -7.32 8.07
CA MET A 198 2.90 -8.04 7.82
C MET A 198 3.71 -8.24 9.11
N ALA A 199 3.86 -7.17 9.90
CA ALA A 199 4.53 -7.24 11.20
C ALA A 199 3.87 -8.25 12.15
N ALA A 200 2.54 -8.25 12.23
CA ALA A 200 1.78 -9.19 13.05
C ALA A 200 1.97 -10.66 12.59
N ILE A 201 2.04 -10.91 11.28
CA ILE A 201 2.29 -12.25 10.73
C ILE A 201 3.70 -12.74 11.06
N ILE A 202 4.72 -11.88 10.88
CA ILE A 202 6.10 -12.22 11.22
C ILE A 202 6.22 -12.50 12.73
N GLN A 203 5.64 -11.64 13.57
CA GLN A 203 5.63 -11.83 15.03
C GLN A 203 4.99 -13.17 15.42
N ARG A 204 3.86 -13.53 14.79
CA ARG A 204 3.20 -14.82 15.01
C ARG A 204 4.06 -16.00 14.56
N SER A 205 4.76 -15.86 13.43
CA SER A 205 5.66 -16.90 12.91
C SER A 205 6.80 -17.18 13.91
N VAL A 206 7.41 -16.14 14.47
CA VAL A 206 8.44 -16.26 15.52
C VAL A 206 7.87 -16.93 16.77
N ALA A 207 6.67 -16.56 17.21
CA ALA A 207 6.03 -17.17 18.37
C ALA A 207 5.70 -18.66 18.17
N GLN A 208 5.34 -19.07 16.96
CA GLN A 208 5.02 -20.46 16.62
C GLN A 208 6.27 -21.32 16.36
N ASN A 209 7.38 -20.71 15.96
CA ASN A 209 8.64 -21.41 15.72
C ASN A 209 9.82 -20.62 16.31
N PRO A 210 10.19 -20.89 17.59
CA PRO A 210 11.30 -20.23 18.26
C PRO A 210 12.67 -20.43 17.59
N ALA A 211 12.82 -21.41 16.69
CA ALA A 211 14.05 -21.60 15.94
C ALA A 211 14.24 -20.58 14.80
N LEU A 212 13.18 -19.83 14.44
CA LEU A 212 13.28 -18.77 13.45
C LEU A 212 14.15 -17.61 13.95
N THR A 213 15.20 -17.35 13.18
CA THR A 213 16.16 -16.27 13.44
C THR A 213 15.73 -15.01 12.67
N VAL A 214 14.77 -14.27 13.21
CA VAL A 214 14.22 -13.06 12.59
C VAL A 214 14.87 -11.81 13.19
N ASN A 215 15.28 -10.85 12.36
CA ASN A 215 15.77 -9.53 12.80
C ASN A 215 15.00 -8.46 12.02
N VAL A 216 13.82 -8.10 12.51
CA VAL A 216 12.92 -7.14 11.84
C VAL A 216 12.61 -5.99 12.78
N THR A 217 12.89 -4.78 12.32
CA THR A 217 12.43 -3.53 12.91
C THR A 217 11.30 -2.98 12.06
N VAL A 218 10.21 -2.57 12.69
CA VAL A 218 9.09 -1.87 12.02
C VAL A 218 9.07 -0.45 12.53
N LEU A 219 9.00 0.53 11.63
CA LEU A 219 8.96 1.95 11.94
C LEU A 219 7.75 2.62 11.28
N ASP A 220 6.91 3.21 12.12
CA ASP A 220 5.95 4.24 11.74
C ASP A 220 6.64 5.61 11.85
N VAL A 221 6.83 6.28 10.71
CA VAL A 221 7.45 7.61 10.66
C VAL A 221 6.51 8.70 11.17
N ASP A 222 5.22 8.41 11.27
CA ASP A 222 4.21 9.38 11.66
C ASP A 222 3.84 9.24 13.14
N ALA A 223 4.52 10.03 13.97
CA ALA A 223 4.22 10.10 15.39
C ALA A 223 3.07 11.06 15.73
N THR A 224 2.50 11.78 14.76
CA THR A 224 1.52 12.84 15.04
C THR A 224 0.21 12.29 15.60
N THR A 225 -0.14 11.05 15.25
CA THR A 225 -1.36 10.38 15.71
C THR A 225 -1.11 9.30 16.76
N ALA A 226 0.05 9.32 17.44
CA ALA A 226 0.39 8.30 18.43
C ALA A 226 -0.64 8.21 19.58
N ASN A 227 -1.21 9.35 19.99
CA ASN A 227 -2.25 9.41 21.01
C ASN A 227 -3.57 8.76 20.57
N ASP A 228 -3.86 8.75 19.27
CA ASP A 228 -5.05 8.12 18.70
C ASP A 228 -4.88 6.60 18.52
N ARG A 229 -3.64 6.10 18.68
CA ARG A 229 -3.23 4.72 18.44
C ARG A 229 -2.49 4.13 19.66
N PRO A 230 -3.03 4.21 20.89
CA PRO A 230 -2.30 3.91 22.13
C PRO A 230 -1.81 2.46 22.25
N ASN A 231 -2.39 1.54 21.48
CA ASN A 231 -2.03 0.12 21.46
C ASN A 231 -1.13 -0.26 20.27
N THR A 232 -0.76 0.71 19.43
CA THR A 232 0.08 0.47 18.25
C THR A 232 1.37 1.26 18.40
N PRO A 233 2.48 0.61 18.80
CA PRO A 233 3.73 1.32 18.98
C PRO A 233 4.25 1.81 17.63
N ASN A 234 4.80 3.03 17.60
CA ASN A 234 5.43 3.56 16.38
C ASN A 234 6.70 2.79 15.99
N VAL A 235 7.23 1.97 16.89
CA VAL A 235 8.39 1.12 16.65
C VAL A 235 8.13 -0.26 17.21
N GLN A 236 8.32 -1.28 16.38
CA GLN A 236 8.22 -2.67 16.80
C GLN A 236 9.54 -3.39 16.52
N LEU A 237 10.03 -4.13 17.50
CA LEU A 237 11.21 -4.98 17.38
C LEU A 237 10.77 -6.44 17.43
N ILE A 238 11.05 -7.19 16.36
CA ILE A 238 10.63 -8.57 16.21
C ILE A 238 11.86 -9.48 16.17
N GLY A 239 11.84 -10.53 16.99
CA GLY A 239 12.93 -11.48 17.12
C GLY A 239 14.18 -10.85 17.70
N GLN A 240 15.30 -11.01 17.01
CA GLN A 240 16.62 -10.53 17.41
C GLN A 240 16.82 -9.02 17.27
N ALA A 241 15.85 -8.29 16.72
CA ALA A 241 15.97 -6.84 16.54
C ALA A 241 16.19 -6.06 17.85
N SER A 242 15.70 -6.59 18.97
CA SER A 242 15.92 -6.06 20.31
C SER A 242 17.34 -6.25 20.85
N MET A 243 18.13 -7.16 20.25
CA MET A 243 19.51 -7.43 20.63
C MET A 243 20.52 -6.57 19.87
N ASN A 244 20.08 -5.87 18.82
CA ASN A 244 20.95 -5.01 18.03
C ASN A 244 21.49 -3.87 18.92
N GLN A 245 22.81 -3.66 18.88
CA GLN A 245 23.49 -2.57 19.62
C GLN A 245 23.39 -1.25 18.84
N TRP A 246 22.20 -0.65 18.77
CA TRP A 246 21.99 0.65 18.12
C TRP A 246 21.10 1.57 18.96
N ASN A 247 21.33 2.88 18.86
CA ASN A 247 20.53 3.88 19.59
C ASN A 247 19.19 4.12 18.88
N ILE A 248 18.30 3.13 18.99
CA ILE A 248 16.97 3.14 18.37
C ILE A 248 16.18 4.40 18.72
N ASN A 249 16.22 4.81 19.99
CA ASN A 249 15.48 5.99 20.45
C ASN A 249 15.96 7.26 19.74
N SER A 250 17.27 7.43 19.56
CA SER A 250 17.83 8.58 18.84
C SER A 250 17.42 8.57 17.36
N VAL A 251 17.52 7.42 16.70
CA VAL A 251 17.18 7.30 15.26
C VAL A 251 15.69 7.57 15.04
N VAL A 252 14.83 6.91 15.81
CA VAL A 252 13.37 7.06 15.72
C VAL A 252 12.97 8.51 15.98
N THR A 253 13.50 9.12 17.05
CA THR A 253 13.22 10.52 17.39
C THR A 253 13.67 11.45 16.26
N SER A 254 14.85 11.22 15.67
CA SER A 254 15.35 12.03 14.56
C SER A 254 14.46 11.92 13.31
N VAL A 255 14.12 10.70 12.90
CA VAL A 255 13.27 10.44 11.73
C VAL A 255 11.89 11.06 11.91
N GLN A 256 11.24 10.84 13.05
CA GLN A 256 9.89 11.36 13.31
C GLN A 256 9.90 12.89 13.45
N SER A 257 10.92 13.48 14.10
CA SER A 257 11.03 14.94 14.18
C SER A 257 11.19 15.58 12.80
N ASN A 258 12.02 14.98 11.95
CA ASN A 258 12.22 15.45 10.58
C ASN A 258 10.95 15.24 9.73
N PHE A 259 10.22 14.15 9.92
CA PHE A 259 8.93 13.92 9.27
C PHE A 259 7.95 15.05 9.60
N VAL A 260 7.79 15.40 10.88
CA VAL A 260 6.91 16.51 11.32
C VAL A 260 7.36 17.86 10.75
N GLN A 261 8.67 18.13 10.72
CA GLN A 261 9.19 19.35 10.10
C GLN A 261 8.96 19.40 8.58
N ASN A 262 9.10 18.27 7.88
CA ASN A 262 8.80 18.18 6.45
C ASN A 262 7.29 18.35 6.19
N LEU A 263 6.44 17.75 7.04
CA LEU A 263 4.98 17.91 6.99
C LEU A 263 4.60 19.39 7.09
N GLN A 264 5.16 20.12 8.06
CA GLN A 264 4.90 21.56 8.20
C GLN A 264 5.35 22.34 6.97
N ARG A 265 6.53 22.02 6.40
CA ARG A 265 7.00 22.66 5.15
C ARG A 265 6.06 22.42 3.97
N VAL A 266 5.47 21.22 3.85
CA VAL A 266 4.46 20.92 2.82
C VAL A 266 3.21 21.79 3.03
N ILE A 267 2.75 21.93 4.27
CA ILE A 267 1.60 22.77 4.62
C ILE A 267 1.88 24.24 4.27
N ASP A 268 3.03 24.77 4.67
CA ASP A 268 3.41 26.16 4.44
C ASP A 268 3.56 26.46 2.93
N ALA A 269 4.17 25.55 2.17
CA ALA A 269 4.29 25.67 0.71
C ALA A 269 2.93 25.61 -0.01
N GLY A 270 2.02 24.75 0.48
CA GLY A 270 0.64 24.68 -0.02
C GLY A 270 -0.12 25.98 0.23
N ALA A 271 0.02 26.55 1.43
CA ALA A 271 -0.62 27.82 1.79
C ALA A 271 -0.17 28.98 0.88
N GLN A 272 1.10 29.03 0.49
CA GLN A 272 1.62 30.02 -0.48
C GLN A 272 0.97 29.91 -1.87
N GLN A 273 0.42 28.74 -2.20
CA GLN A 273 -0.26 28.47 -3.48
C GLN A 273 -1.80 28.46 -3.32
N GLY A 274 -2.34 28.80 -2.15
CA GLY A 274 -3.78 28.75 -1.88
C GLY A 274 -4.35 27.33 -1.76
N ILE A 275 -3.50 26.31 -1.59
CA ILE A 275 -3.90 24.91 -1.46
C ILE A 275 -4.22 24.63 0.03
N PRO A 276 -5.40 24.06 0.36
CA PRO A 276 -5.72 23.67 1.73
C PRO A 276 -4.71 22.66 2.29
N ALA A 277 -4.36 22.80 3.58
CA ALA A 277 -3.36 21.95 4.24
C ALA A 277 -3.65 20.45 4.07
N SER A 278 -4.92 20.03 4.20
CA SER A 278 -5.33 18.63 4.02
C SER A 278 -5.02 18.11 2.61
N VAL A 279 -5.25 18.91 1.58
CA VAL A 279 -4.97 18.54 0.18
C VAL A 279 -3.46 18.50 -0.08
N ALA A 280 -2.72 19.48 0.44
CA ALA A 280 -1.26 19.53 0.32
C ALA A 280 -0.59 18.29 0.95
N VAL A 281 -1.03 17.92 2.16
CA VAL A 281 -0.55 16.72 2.85
C VAL A 281 -0.94 15.46 2.09
N LEU A 282 -2.21 15.31 1.71
CA LEU A 282 -2.72 14.13 1.00
C LEU A 282 -1.93 13.82 -0.28
N GLY A 283 -1.62 14.84 -1.09
CA GLY A 283 -0.84 14.69 -2.33
C GLY A 283 0.66 14.41 -2.12
N ASN A 284 1.22 14.79 -0.97
CA ASN A 284 2.66 14.65 -0.70
C ASN A 284 3.01 13.54 0.29
N TYR A 285 2.03 12.96 0.98
CA TYR A 285 2.27 12.07 2.11
C TYR A 285 3.16 10.88 1.73
N HIS A 286 2.74 10.10 0.73
CA HIS A 286 3.44 8.87 0.33
C HIS A 286 4.82 9.17 -0.29
N GLY A 287 4.84 9.91 -1.40
CA GLY A 287 6.05 10.11 -2.20
C GLY A 287 6.99 11.21 -1.69
N GLY A 288 6.47 12.23 -1.01
CA GLY A 288 7.24 13.36 -0.52
C GLY A 288 7.69 13.20 0.93
N LEU A 289 6.76 12.83 1.83
CA LEU A 289 7.01 12.76 3.26
C LEU A 289 7.55 11.40 3.70
N VAL A 290 6.78 10.33 3.50
CA VAL A 290 7.14 8.98 3.98
C VAL A 290 8.38 8.44 3.26
N SER A 291 8.44 8.56 1.94
CA SER A 291 9.63 8.17 1.17
C SER A 291 10.92 8.81 1.71
N THR A 292 10.89 10.12 1.98
CA THR A 292 12.04 10.86 2.52
C THR A 292 12.42 10.36 3.92
N ALA A 293 11.45 10.22 4.81
CA ALA A 293 11.67 9.77 6.18
C ALA A 293 12.15 8.32 6.24
N CYS A 294 11.58 7.42 5.45
CA CYS A 294 12.00 6.03 5.39
C CYS A 294 13.37 5.84 4.74
N THR A 295 13.74 6.70 3.77
CA THR A 295 15.12 6.70 3.24
C THR A 295 16.11 7.20 4.29
N GLN A 296 15.75 8.19 5.11
CA GLN A 296 16.55 8.58 6.27
C GLN A 296 16.70 7.41 7.25
N ALA A 297 15.59 6.79 7.65
CA ALA A 297 15.58 5.66 8.58
C ALA A 297 16.46 4.51 8.08
N THR A 298 16.41 4.21 6.78
CA THR A 298 17.25 3.18 6.15
C THR A 298 18.73 3.49 6.33
N ARG A 299 19.17 4.71 6.02
CA ARG A 299 20.57 5.11 6.20
C ARG A 299 21.00 5.01 7.66
N GLU A 300 20.19 5.53 8.57
CA GLU A 300 20.52 5.55 10.00
C GLU A 300 20.51 4.17 10.65
N PHE A 301 19.57 3.31 10.23
CA PHE A 301 19.48 1.92 10.69
C PHE A 301 20.69 1.12 10.22
N PHE A 302 21.03 1.18 8.93
CA PHE A 302 22.10 0.36 8.39
C PHE A 302 23.54 0.86 8.64
N ASN A 303 23.69 2.07 9.19
CA ASN A 303 24.99 2.62 9.60
C ASN A 303 25.49 2.11 10.97
N GLN A 304 24.75 1.24 11.65
CA GLN A 304 24.98 0.88 13.07
C GLN A 304 25.88 -0.36 13.26
N GLU A 305 26.60 -0.80 12.23
CA GLU A 305 27.51 -1.97 12.20
C GLU A 305 26.93 -3.35 12.61
N PHE A 306 25.71 -3.46 13.16
CA PHE A 306 25.01 -4.69 13.61
C PHE A 306 25.89 -5.80 14.20
N LYS A 307 26.96 -5.43 14.91
CA LYS A 307 27.81 -6.41 15.60
C LYS A 307 27.04 -6.92 16.82
N PRO A 308 26.86 -8.24 16.98
CA PRO A 308 26.36 -8.80 18.23
C PRO A 308 27.26 -8.36 19.38
N ALA A 309 26.67 -8.09 20.55
CA ALA A 309 27.43 -7.94 21.79
C ALA A 309 28.11 -9.26 22.17
#